data_AF-A0A960V9Y2-F1
#
_entry.id   AF-A0A960V9Y2-F1
#
_cell.length_a   1.000
_cell.length_b   1.000
_cell.length_c   1.000
_cell.angle_alpha   90.00
_cell.angle_beta   90.00
_cell.angle_gamma   90.00
#
_symmetry.space_group_name_H-M   'P 1'
#
loop_
_entity.id
_entity.type
_entity.pdbx_description
1 polymer ?
#
loop_
_entity_poly.entity_id
_entity_poly.type
_entity_poly.pdbx_seq_one_letter_code
_entity_poly.pdbx_strand_id
1 'polypeptide(L)'
;TIRIMNTLATSNWYGNKDIKTKGYDGFVKTCERKGNIYDAEGSFPSISLFKEIATEIQIRSNTGKIIGGIADTAWMPLAVKNKLDNFYIENGDFLLAPNGTAANTNFGYNIPALNGAPLKNGILNFETDLPMNRYAQGVPLVRNPAYAGNKSLAQYIEGKTHANAPDTPSITVTVVAAPVAGSKWNAADVLDEANAASVVKYRVLAGNDKGRSIACAEVASNLVVPAGGAIDVSITPAGTGQAATYFAIYRETKPGNGKFRLVTEVVNSGSPTVYQDVNEWRPGTDCIVIGQFDSQPNTLQRTYALYELLPMVNTKFPLSVANMRGLAGMVEYYGALIINAPMKFYTIKNIPVE
;
A
#
# COMPACT_ATOMS: atom_id res chain seq x y z
N THR A 1 18.19 10.23 9.44
CA THR A 1 18.42 8.82 9.07
C THR A 1 17.15 7.98 9.11
N ILE A 2 16.36 7.94 10.21
CA ILE A 2 15.15 7.08 10.26
C ILE A 2 14.08 7.44 9.21
N ARG A 3 13.84 8.74 8.96
CA ARG A 3 12.81 9.16 7.97
C ARG A 3 13.13 8.76 6.53
N ILE A 4 14.40 8.84 6.11
CA ILE A 4 14.80 8.46 4.75
C ILE A 4 14.71 6.95 4.56
N MET A 5 15.10 6.15 5.57
CA MET A 5 14.96 4.69 5.55
C MET A 5 13.49 4.27 5.43
N ASN A 6 12.59 4.89 6.20
CA ASN A 6 11.16 4.59 6.11
C ASN A 6 10.58 4.96 4.73
N THR A 7 11.02 6.08 4.16
CA THR A 7 10.60 6.51 2.82
C THR A 7 11.09 5.54 1.76
N LEU A 8 12.35 5.09 1.86
CA LEU A 8 12.95 4.11 0.97
C LEU A 8 12.25 2.75 1.05
N ALA A 9 12.02 2.25 2.26
CA ALA A 9 11.34 0.97 2.46
C ALA A 9 9.89 1.00 1.93
N THR A 10 9.15 2.09 2.18
CA THR A 10 7.81 2.27 1.60
C THR A 10 7.87 2.32 0.06
N SER A 11 8.91 2.95 -0.49
CA SER A 11 9.12 3.04 -1.94
C SER A 11 9.51 1.70 -2.57
N ASN A 12 10.21 0.82 -1.84
CA ASN A 12 10.49 -0.55 -2.30
C ASN A 12 9.21 -1.35 -2.54
N TRP A 13 8.17 -1.14 -1.73
CA TRP A 13 6.90 -1.84 -1.87
C TRP A 13 5.95 -1.15 -2.84
N TYR A 14 5.67 0.14 -2.63
CA TYR A 14 4.60 0.90 -3.33
C TYR A 14 5.12 2.03 -4.21
N GLY A 15 6.43 2.10 -4.47
CA GLY A 15 7.00 3.11 -5.36
C GLY A 15 6.31 3.11 -6.72
N ASN A 16 6.01 4.30 -7.23
CA ASN A 16 5.42 4.48 -8.54
C ASN A 16 6.09 5.67 -9.22
N LYS A 17 6.93 5.39 -10.22
CA LYS A 17 7.70 6.41 -10.94
C LYS A 17 6.81 7.34 -11.76
N ASP A 18 5.64 6.86 -12.19
CA ASP A 18 4.71 7.60 -13.03
C ASP A 18 4.11 8.78 -12.24
N ILE A 19 4.00 8.62 -10.91
CA ILE A 19 3.48 9.64 -9.97
C ILE A 19 4.62 10.48 -9.38
N LYS A 20 5.68 9.82 -8.96
CA LYS A 20 6.86 10.45 -8.34
C LYS A 20 8.04 10.25 -9.26
N THR A 21 8.28 11.22 -10.13
CA THR A 21 9.32 11.16 -11.18
C THR A 21 10.75 10.94 -10.64
N LYS A 22 11.00 11.33 -9.39
CA LYS A 22 12.30 11.12 -8.69
C LYS A 22 12.39 9.77 -7.97
N GLY A 23 11.34 8.96 -8.02
CA GLY A 23 11.28 7.63 -7.41
C GLY A 23 11.54 6.51 -8.42
N TYR A 24 11.25 5.29 -7.99
CA TYR A 24 11.30 4.08 -8.80
C TYR A 24 10.05 3.25 -8.57
N ASP A 25 9.83 2.25 -9.42
CA ASP A 25 8.71 1.33 -9.28
C ASP A 25 9.03 0.28 -8.20
N GLY A 26 8.13 0.12 -7.24
CA GLY A 26 8.23 -0.91 -6.20
C GLY A 26 7.77 -2.29 -6.68
N PHE A 27 7.78 -3.26 -5.77
CA PHE A 27 7.28 -4.63 -6.03
C PHE A 27 5.85 -4.64 -6.52
N VAL A 28 4.92 -3.96 -5.81
CA VAL A 28 3.50 -3.98 -6.16
C VAL A 28 3.29 -3.44 -7.56
N LYS A 29 3.87 -2.28 -7.89
CA LYS A 29 3.71 -1.67 -9.22
C LYS A 29 4.32 -2.52 -10.33
N THR A 30 5.41 -3.22 -10.03
CA THR A 30 6.07 -4.11 -10.99
C THR A 30 5.24 -5.36 -11.28
N CYS A 31 4.66 -5.98 -10.24
CA CYS A 31 3.71 -7.08 -10.37
C CYS A 31 2.48 -6.63 -11.16
N GLU A 32 1.95 -5.43 -10.87
CA GLU A 32 0.82 -4.86 -11.58
C GLU A 32 1.08 -4.73 -13.09
N ARG A 33 2.24 -4.17 -13.47
CA ARG A 33 2.60 -3.98 -14.88
C ARG A 33 2.77 -5.29 -15.65
N LYS A 34 3.05 -6.39 -14.94
CA LYS A 34 3.19 -7.74 -15.54
C LYS A 34 1.92 -8.58 -15.48
N GLY A 35 0.86 -8.08 -14.83
CA GLY A 35 -0.38 -8.85 -14.65
C GLY A 35 -0.25 -9.98 -13.62
N ASN A 36 0.73 -9.93 -12.73
CA ASN A 36 0.93 -10.92 -11.66
C ASN A 36 0.20 -10.49 -10.38
N ILE A 37 -1.09 -10.21 -10.51
CA ILE A 37 -1.94 -9.79 -9.39
C ILE A 37 -3.06 -10.79 -9.23
N TYR A 38 -3.31 -11.19 -7.98
CA TYR A 38 -4.55 -11.84 -7.58
C TYR A 38 -5.35 -10.91 -6.68
N ASP A 39 -6.67 -10.88 -6.87
CA ASP A 39 -7.59 -10.10 -6.05
C ASP A 39 -8.29 -11.01 -5.05
N ALA A 40 -8.16 -10.72 -3.76
CA ALA A 40 -8.85 -11.45 -2.71
C ALA A 40 -10.25 -10.87 -2.40
N GLU A 41 -10.66 -9.78 -3.06
CA GLU A 41 -11.99 -9.17 -3.00
C GLU A 41 -12.49 -8.81 -1.57
N GLY A 42 -11.57 -8.55 -0.64
CA GLY A 42 -11.91 -8.29 0.76
C GLY A 42 -12.02 -9.55 1.63
N SER A 43 -11.57 -10.70 1.12
CA SER A 43 -11.46 -11.97 1.86
C SER A 43 -10.00 -12.37 2.10
N PHE A 44 -9.77 -13.38 2.94
CA PHE A 44 -8.44 -13.97 3.07
C PHE A 44 -8.18 -14.95 1.91
N PRO A 45 -6.95 -14.96 1.36
CA PRO A 45 -6.58 -15.94 0.35
C PRO A 45 -6.71 -17.36 0.90
N SER A 46 -7.10 -18.33 0.06
CA SER A 46 -7.08 -19.75 0.45
C SER A 46 -5.67 -20.32 0.38
N ILE A 47 -5.41 -21.40 1.12
CA ILE A 47 -4.13 -22.13 1.05
C ILE A 47 -3.85 -22.62 -0.38
N SER A 48 -4.90 -22.99 -1.11
CA SER A 48 -4.81 -23.41 -2.51
C SER A 48 -4.28 -22.29 -3.41
N LEU A 49 -4.69 -21.04 -3.18
CA LEU A 49 -4.19 -19.89 -3.93
C LEU A 49 -2.68 -19.67 -3.73
N PHE A 50 -2.19 -19.83 -2.50
CA PHE A 50 -0.75 -19.77 -2.24
C PHE A 50 0.04 -20.84 -3.02
N LYS A 51 -0.50 -22.06 -3.12
CA LYS A 51 0.11 -23.16 -3.88
C LYS A 51 0.03 -22.93 -5.40
N GLU A 52 -1.06 -22.36 -5.87
CA GLU A 52 -1.22 -21.96 -7.28
C GLU A 52 -0.18 -20.91 -7.66
N ILE A 53 -0.03 -19.84 -6.86
CA ILE A 53 0.98 -18.80 -7.08
C ILE A 53 2.39 -19.40 -7.07
N ALA A 54 2.69 -20.27 -6.11
CA ALA A 54 3.99 -20.96 -6.07
C ALA A 54 4.26 -21.77 -7.34
N THR A 55 3.24 -22.43 -7.87
CA THR A 55 3.30 -23.19 -9.12
C THR A 55 3.50 -22.26 -10.31
N GLU A 56 2.80 -21.13 -10.37
CA GLU A 56 2.99 -20.14 -11.42
C GLU A 56 4.41 -19.56 -11.43
N ILE A 57 4.97 -19.24 -10.25
CA ILE A 57 6.35 -18.77 -10.10
C ILE A 57 7.37 -19.78 -10.66
N GLN A 58 7.08 -21.08 -10.51
CA GLN A 58 7.95 -22.14 -11.02
C GLN A 58 7.86 -22.30 -12.54
N ILE A 59 6.65 -22.22 -13.09
CA ILE A 59 6.38 -22.47 -14.52
C ILE A 59 6.73 -21.25 -15.37
N ARG A 60 6.38 -20.04 -14.92
CA ARG A 60 6.46 -18.84 -15.75
C ARG A 60 7.89 -18.39 -15.99
N SER A 61 8.15 -18.00 -17.22
CA SER A 61 9.43 -17.47 -17.67
C SER A 61 9.22 -16.32 -18.64
N ASN A 62 10.09 -15.32 -18.53
CA ASN A 62 10.09 -14.15 -19.40
C ASN A 62 10.52 -14.45 -20.86
N THR A 63 10.91 -15.70 -21.16
CA THR A 63 11.44 -16.11 -22.48
C THR A 63 10.67 -17.27 -23.13
N GLY A 64 9.53 -17.69 -22.57
CA GLY A 64 8.78 -18.86 -23.07
C GLY A 64 9.43 -20.22 -22.80
N LYS A 65 10.59 -20.23 -22.13
CA LYS A 65 11.34 -21.44 -21.73
C LYS A 65 11.21 -21.63 -20.22
N ILE A 66 10.87 -22.80 -19.70
CA ILE A 66 10.75 -23.03 -18.23
C ILE A 66 12.09 -22.64 -17.55
N ILE A 67 12.12 -21.54 -16.79
CA ILE A 67 13.34 -21.02 -16.14
C ILE A 67 13.36 -21.31 -14.62
N GLY A 68 12.34 -21.97 -14.07
CA GLY A 68 12.39 -22.54 -12.71
C GLY A 68 12.60 -21.48 -11.62
N GLY A 69 11.57 -20.68 -11.34
CA GLY A 69 11.48 -19.94 -10.09
C GLY A 69 11.14 -20.88 -8.92
N ILE A 70 11.45 -20.47 -7.70
CA ILE A 70 10.98 -21.16 -6.49
C ILE A 70 10.56 -20.11 -5.48
N ALA A 71 9.29 -20.10 -5.10
CA ALA A 71 8.79 -19.20 -4.07
C ALA A 71 9.40 -19.57 -2.70
N ASP A 72 9.87 -18.57 -1.96
CA ASP A 72 10.53 -18.76 -0.66
C ASP A 72 9.91 -17.93 0.46
N THR A 73 9.53 -16.69 0.18
CA THR A 73 8.99 -15.77 1.18
C THR A 73 7.72 -15.07 0.67
N ALA A 74 6.76 -14.93 1.57
CA ALA A 74 5.60 -14.05 1.42
C ALA A 74 5.69 -12.92 2.44
N TRP A 75 5.83 -11.69 1.93
CA TRP A 75 5.84 -10.48 2.75
C TRP A 75 4.44 -9.94 2.93
N MET A 76 4.09 -9.55 4.15
CA MET A 76 2.78 -9.01 4.50
C MET A 76 2.86 -7.92 5.58
N PRO A 77 1.87 -7.03 5.70
CA PRO A 77 1.80 -6.11 6.83
C PRO A 77 1.48 -6.88 8.12
N LEU A 78 1.94 -6.35 9.26
CA LEU A 78 1.70 -6.99 10.56
C LEU A 78 0.20 -7.23 10.86
N ALA A 79 -0.68 -6.29 10.47
CA ALA A 79 -2.12 -6.46 10.70
C ALA A 79 -2.74 -7.56 9.82
N VAL A 80 -2.28 -7.72 8.58
CA VAL A 80 -2.71 -8.83 7.72
C VAL A 80 -2.30 -10.14 8.36
N LYS A 81 -1.03 -10.25 8.81
CA LYS A 81 -0.53 -11.46 9.46
C LYS A 81 -1.37 -11.84 10.69
N ASN A 82 -1.65 -10.87 11.56
CA ASN A 82 -2.43 -11.11 12.77
C ASN A 82 -3.86 -11.60 12.48
N LYS A 83 -4.51 -11.03 11.46
CA LYS A 83 -5.87 -11.45 11.08
C LYS A 83 -5.88 -12.78 10.33
N LEU A 84 -4.86 -13.02 9.50
CA LEU A 84 -4.67 -14.28 8.78
C LEU A 84 -4.45 -15.45 9.74
N ASP A 85 -3.66 -15.24 10.81
CA ASP A 85 -3.50 -16.23 11.87
C ASP A 85 -4.85 -16.61 12.49
N ASN A 86 -5.66 -15.62 12.88
CA ASN A 86 -7.00 -15.87 13.43
C ASN A 86 -7.93 -16.59 12.44
N PHE A 87 -7.93 -16.15 11.18
CA PHE A 87 -8.82 -16.70 10.15
C PHE A 87 -8.59 -18.20 9.91
N TYR A 88 -7.33 -18.65 9.79
CA TYR A 88 -7.06 -20.07 9.52
C TYR A 88 -7.26 -20.97 10.73
N ILE A 89 -7.20 -20.43 11.96
CA ILE A 89 -7.57 -21.16 13.17
C ILE A 89 -9.09 -21.39 13.20
N GLU A 90 -9.87 -20.34 12.96
CA GLU A 90 -11.34 -20.39 13.00
C GLU A 90 -11.93 -21.34 11.96
N ASN A 91 -11.31 -21.43 10.79
CA ASN A 91 -11.73 -22.34 9.72
C ASN A 91 -11.27 -23.79 9.92
N GLY A 92 -10.53 -24.11 11.00
CA GLY A 92 -10.12 -25.48 11.31
C GLY A 92 -9.05 -26.08 10.37
N ASP A 93 -8.45 -25.27 9.50
CA ASP A 93 -7.37 -25.69 8.58
C ASP A 93 -6.07 -26.04 9.32
N PHE A 94 -5.96 -25.63 10.60
CA PHE A 94 -4.92 -26.08 11.52
C PHE A 94 -5.55 -26.69 12.79
N LEU A 95 -5.74 -28.00 12.80
CA LEU A 95 -6.03 -28.76 14.02
C LEU A 95 -4.73 -29.21 14.69
N LEU A 96 -4.54 -28.83 15.96
CA LEU A 96 -4.32 -29.72 17.12
C LEU A 96 -3.87 -28.89 18.33
N ALA A 97 -4.76 -28.72 19.30
CA ALA A 97 -4.39 -28.30 20.65
C ALA A 97 -3.36 -29.27 21.24
N PRO A 98 -2.40 -28.82 22.08
CA PRO A 98 -1.75 -29.75 22.98
C PRO A 98 -2.80 -30.24 23.97
N ASN A 99 -3.22 -31.49 23.83
CA ASN A 99 -3.98 -32.17 24.87
C ASN A 99 -3.03 -32.35 26.07
N GLY A 100 -3.12 -31.49 27.06
CA GLY A 100 -2.20 -31.51 28.19
C GLY A 100 -2.70 -30.71 29.39
N THR A 101 -3.03 -31.44 30.44
CA THR A 101 -3.38 -31.00 31.81
C THR A 101 -2.24 -30.23 32.50
N ALA A 102 -1.88 -29.04 32.01
CA ALA A 102 -0.89 -28.18 32.66
C ALA A 102 -1.37 -26.72 32.70
N ALA A 103 -1.35 -26.12 33.89
CA ALA A 103 -1.83 -24.76 34.20
C ALA A 103 -0.99 -23.62 33.59
N ASN A 104 -0.28 -23.87 32.50
CA ASN A 104 0.57 -22.90 31.80
C ASN A 104 0.45 -23.08 30.28
N THR A 105 -0.79 -23.14 29.79
CA THR A 105 -1.08 -23.15 28.36
C THR A 105 -0.88 -21.76 27.79
N ASN A 106 0.16 -21.57 26.98
CA ASN A 106 0.28 -20.38 26.15
C ASN A 106 -0.96 -20.31 25.23
N PHE A 107 -1.73 -19.23 25.33
CA PHE A 107 -2.89 -18.98 24.49
C PHE A 107 -2.46 -18.26 23.21
N GLY A 108 -2.89 -18.78 22.06
CA GLY A 108 -2.65 -18.17 20.74
C GLY A 108 -1.86 -19.07 19.81
N TYR A 109 -2.09 -18.91 18.51
CA TYR A 109 -1.34 -19.57 17.46
C TYR A 109 -0.66 -18.52 16.59
N ASN A 110 0.57 -18.82 16.17
CA ASN A 110 1.29 -18.07 15.16
C ASN A 110 1.55 -19.04 14.01
N ILE A 111 1.15 -18.69 12.80
CA ILE A 111 1.42 -19.48 11.59
C ILE A 111 2.69 -18.91 10.94
N PRO A 112 3.89 -19.48 11.17
CA PRO A 112 5.13 -18.89 10.67
C PRO A 112 5.36 -19.12 9.17
N ALA A 113 4.76 -20.18 8.62
CA ALA A 113 4.99 -20.59 7.24
C ALA A 113 3.91 -21.54 6.74
N LEU A 114 3.82 -21.66 5.42
CA LEU A 114 3.04 -22.70 4.74
C LEU A 114 3.98 -23.81 4.27
N ASN A 115 3.63 -25.07 4.56
CA ASN A 115 4.34 -26.25 4.05
C ASN A 115 3.64 -26.80 2.78
N GLY A 116 4.39 -27.06 1.73
CA GLY A 116 3.90 -27.63 0.48
C GLY A 116 4.89 -27.62 -0.67
N ALA A 117 4.55 -28.33 -1.74
CA ALA A 117 5.23 -28.21 -3.03
C ALA A 117 4.48 -27.20 -3.92
N PRO A 118 5.16 -26.41 -4.78
CA PRO A 118 6.59 -26.45 -5.12
C PRO A 118 7.41 -25.31 -4.47
N LEU A 119 7.52 -25.30 -3.14
CA LEU A 119 8.18 -24.24 -2.38
C LEU A 119 9.66 -24.55 -2.13
N LYS A 120 10.47 -23.52 -1.82
CA LYS A 120 11.89 -23.70 -1.48
C LYS A 120 12.00 -24.51 -0.19
N ASN A 121 12.66 -25.66 -0.26
CA ASN A 121 12.71 -26.63 0.85
C ASN A 121 11.32 -27.06 1.35
N GLY A 122 10.29 -26.96 0.50
CA GLY A 122 8.91 -27.27 0.86
C GLY A 122 8.23 -26.22 1.76
N ILE A 123 8.83 -25.04 1.99
CA ILE A 123 8.31 -24.06 2.94
C ILE A 123 8.21 -22.67 2.29
N LEU A 124 7.10 -21.97 2.56
CA LEU A 124 6.88 -20.56 2.23
C LEU A 124 6.83 -19.78 3.54
N ASN A 125 7.86 -18.99 3.82
CA ASN A 125 7.95 -18.23 5.06
C ASN A 125 7.03 -17.01 5.01
N PHE A 126 6.28 -16.77 6.09
CA PHE A 126 5.49 -15.56 6.26
C PHE A 126 6.30 -14.53 7.03
N GLU A 127 6.73 -13.48 6.34
CA GLU A 127 7.50 -12.38 6.92
C GLU A 127 6.66 -11.11 6.96
N THR A 128 6.88 -10.32 8.01
CA THR A 128 6.15 -9.06 8.20
C THR A 128 7.06 -7.87 8.00
N ASP A 129 6.59 -6.85 7.30
CA ASP A 129 7.28 -5.57 7.20
C ASP A 129 6.37 -4.40 7.55
N LEU A 130 6.87 -3.48 8.37
CA LEU A 130 6.11 -2.33 8.88
C LEU A 130 5.78 -1.28 7.78
N PRO A 131 6.71 -0.93 6.87
CA PRO A 131 6.47 0.01 5.77
C PRO A 131 5.51 -0.53 4.69
N MET A 132 5.20 -1.83 4.72
CA MET A 132 4.19 -2.42 3.84
C MET A 132 2.76 -2.10 4.29
N ASN A 133 2.58 -1.23 5.29
CA ASN A 133 1.27 -0.87 5.80
C ASN A 133 0.68 0.32 5.01
N ARG A 134 0.06 0.03 3.86
CA ARG A 134 -0.67 1.04 3.08
C ARG A 134 -2.01 1.37 3.72
N TYR A 135 -2.66 0.39 4.35
CA TYR A 135 -3.98 0.57 4.97
C TYR A 135 -3.95 1.60 6.12
N ALA A 136 -2.84 1.75 6.86
CA ALA A 136 -2.74 2.70 7.96
C ALA A 136 -2.56 4.15 7.49
N GLN A 137 -2.39 4.39 6.19
CA GLN A 137 -2.26 5.74 5.65
C GLN A 137 -3.62 6.44 5.67
N GLY A 138 -3.82 7.22 6.73
CA GLY A 138 -4.90 8.21 6.82
C GLY A 138 -4.55 9.50 6.09
N VAL A 139 -5.43 10.49 6.26
CA VAL A 139 -5.20 11.87 5.81
C VAL A 139 -3.96 12.47 6.47
N PRO A 140 -3.28 13.45 5.84
CA PRO A 140 -2.04 14.01 6.36
C PRO A 140 -2.25 14.70 7.71
N LEU A 141 -1.50 14.24 8.70
CA LEU A 141 -1.47 14.83 10.02
C LEU A 141 -0.13 15.51 10.27
N VAL A 142 -0.19 16.69 10.87
CA VAL A 142 0.96 17.47 11.31
C VAL A 142 0.87 17.73 12.81
N ARG A 143 2.03 17.92 13.45
CA ARG A 143 2.06 18.27 14.87
C ARG A 143 1.38 19.62 15.04
N ASN A 144 0.41 19.68 15.95
CA ASN A 144 -0.31 20.90 16.27
C ASN A 144 0.67 22.00 16.72
N PRO A 145 0.73 23.15 16.02
CA PRO A 145 1.61 24.26 16.39
C PRO A 145 1.40 24.76 17.82
N ALA A 146 0.16 24.69 18.34
CA ALA A 146 -0.18 25.10 19.70
C ALA A 146 0.59 24.33 20.79
N TYR A 147 1.07 23.12 20.48
CA TYR A 147 1.83 22.27 21.39
C TYR A 147 3.27 22.03 20.93
N ALA A 148 3.81 22.86 20.02
CA ALA A 148 5.15 22.67 19.47
C ALA A 148 6.26 22.66 20.55
N GLY A 149 6.08 23.40 21.65
CA GLY A 149 6.99 23.47 22.79
C GLY A 149 6.87 22.33 23.81
N ASN A 150 5.76 21.58 23.81
CA ASN A 150 5.51 20.53 24.81
C ASN A 150 5.41 19.15 24.15
N LYS A 151 6.45 18.33 24.30
CA LYS A 151 6.53 17.00 23.64
C LYS A 151 5.57 15.97 24.26
N SER A 152 5.16 16.14 25.51
CA SER A 152 4.26 15.18 26.19
C SER A 152 2.77 15.39 25.84
N LEU A 153 2.41 16.53 25.23
CA LEU A 153 1.05 16.85 24.77
C LEU A 153 0.98 16.96 23.24
N ALA A 154 1.85 16.27 22.52
CA ALA A 154 1.91 16.37 21.06
C ALA A 154 0.63 15.81 20.42
N GLN A 155 -0.33 16.69 20.15
CA GLN A 155 -1.51 16.40 19.36
C GLN A 155 -1.19 16.53 17.87
N TYR A 156 -1.78 15.65 17.07
CA TYR A 156 -1.70 15.67 15.61
C TYR A 156 -3.02 16.19 15.05
N ILE A 157 -2.95 17.15 14.15
CA ILE A 157 -4.10 17.76 13.47
C ILE A 157 -3.89 17.65 11.97
N GLU A 158 -4.97 17.69 11.19
CA GLU A 158 -4.86 17.75 9.74
C GLU A 158 -4.19 19.06 9.31
N GLY A 159 -3.28 18.97 8.35
CA GLY A 159 -2.59 20.16 7.84
C GLY A 159 -1.57 19.86 6.76
N LYS A 160 -1.07 20.94 6.14
CA LYS A 160 -0.03 20.87 5.12
C LYS A 160 1.27 20.33 5.71
N THR A 161 1.83 19.30 5.08
CA THR A 161 3.06 18.67 5.60
C THR A 161 4.32 19.51 5.38
N HIS A 162 4.25 20.51 4.50
CA HIS A 162 5.34 21.41 4.17
C HIS A 162 4.79 22.77 3.69
N ALA A 163 5.53 23.86 3.88
CA ALA A 163 5.11 25.21 3.47
C ALA A 163 4.90 25.32 1.94
N ASN A 164 5.74 24.63 1.18
CA ASN A 164 5.64 24.53 -0.29
C ASN A 164 4.80 23.34 -0.78
N ALA A 165 3.95 22.76 0.07
CA ALA A 165 2.96 21.80 -0.39
C ALA A 165 1.84 22.51 -1.18
N PRO A 166 1.15 21.82 -2.10
CA PRO A 166 0.03 22.40 -2.82
C PRO A 166 -1.10 22.86 -1.89
N ASP A 167 -1.98 23.70 -2.43
CA ASP A 167 -3.25 24.05 -1.80
C ASP A 167 -4.27 22.90 -1.95
N THR A 168 -5.29 22.92 -1.11
CA THR A 168 -6.33 21.88 -1.03
C THR A 168 -7.13 21.81 -2.33
N PRO A 169 -7.27 20.64 -2.97
CA PRO A 169 -8.10 20.51 -4.16
C PRO A 169 -9.60 20.53 -3.79
N SER A 170 -10.45 20.74 -4.79
CA SER A 170 -11.89 20.47 -4.70
C SER A 170 -12.25 19.25 -5.55
N ILE A 171 -13.33 18.56 -5.17
CA ILE A 171 -13.78 17.35 -5.88
C ILE A 171 -15.29 17.35 -6.11
N THR A 172 -15.69 16.64 -7.16
CA THR A 172 -17.07 16.23 -7.41
C THR A 172 -17.11 14.72 -7.62
N VAL A 173 -18.10 14.06 -7.03
CA VAL A 173 -18.22 12.59 -7.03
C VAL A 173 -19.54 12.20 -7.68
N THR A 174 -19.47 11.47 -8.80
CA THR A 174 -20.64 11.07 -9.58
C THR A 174 -20.66 9.57 -9.85
N VAL A 175 -21.80 8.93 -9.60
CA VAL A 175 -21.99 7.51 -9.92
C VAL A 175 -22.15 7.31 -11.42
N VAL A 176 -21.43 6.33 -11.96
CA VAL A 176 -21.58 5.79 -13.31
C VAL A 176 -22.38 4.50 -13.22
N ALA A 177 -23.50 4.44 -13.94
CA ALA A 177 -24.37 3.26 -13.94
C ALA A 177 -23.68 2.04 -14.57
N ALA A 178 -24.08 0.84 -14.13
CA ALA A 178 -23.62 -0.40 -14.72
C ALA A 178 -24.15 -0.57 -16.17
N PRO A 179 -23.42 -1.29 -17.04
CA PRO A 179 -22.15 -1.97 -16.80
C PRO A 179 -20.93 -1.08 -17.07
N VAL A 180 -19.94 -1.10 -16.17
CA VAL A 180 -18.62 -0.49 -16.36
C VAL A 180 -17.56 -1.58 -16.49
N ALA A 181 -16.74 -1.52 -17.55
CA ALA A 181 -15.71 -2.50 -17.81
C ALA A 181 -14.68 -2.56 -16.66
N GLY A 182 -14.39 -3.77 -16.17
CA GLY A 182 -13.44 -3.98 -15.07
C GLY A 182 -13.97 -3.57 -13.68
N SER A 183 -15.26 -3.24 -13.55
CA SER A 183 -15.85 -2.94 -12.25
C SER A 183 -15.86 -4.15 -11.31
N LYS A 184 -15.41 -3.90 -10.08
CA LYS A 184 -15.42 -4.82 -8.93
C LYS A 184 -16.32 -4.33 -7.80
N TRP A 185 -17.21 -3.39 -8.09
CA TRP A 185 -18.23 -2.97 -7.15
C TRP A 185 -19.26 -4.08 -6.97
N ASN A 186 -19.43 -4.52 -5.74
CA ASN A 186 -20.46 -5.49 -5.35
C ASN A 186 -21.48 -4.85 -4.41
N ALA A 187 -22.59 -5.55 -4.15
CA ALA A 187 -23.64 -5.05 -3.28
C ALA A 187 -23.18 -4.88 -1.82
N ALA A 188 -22.18 -5.65 -1.36
CA ALA A 188 -21.65 -5.58 0.00
C ALA A 188 -20.80 -4.32 0.25
N ASP A 189 -20.18 -3.77 -0.80
CA ASP A 189 -19.30 -2.59 -0.73
C ASP A 189 -20.02 -1.29 -0.36
N VAL A 190 -21.34 -1.26 -0.56
CA VAL A 190 -22.18 -0.10 -0.31
C VAL A 190 -23.07 -0.26 0.93
N LEU A 191 -22.88 -1.31 1.71
CA LEU A 191 -23.63 -1.51 2.96
C LEU A 191 -22.98 -0.76 4.11
N ASP A 192 -23.78 0.01 4.85
CA ASP A 192 -23.34 0.66 6.09
C ASP A 192 -23.26 -0.32 7.29
N GLU A 193 -23.05 0.19 8.50
CA GLU A 193 -23.02 -0.63 9.72
C GLU A 193 -24.37 -1.27 10.06
N ALA A 194 -25.48 -0.69 9.60
CA ALA A 194 -26.83 -1.24 9.74
C ALA A 194 -27.21 -2.20 8.60
N ASN A 195 -26.27 -2.54 7.72
CA ASN A 195 -26.48 -3.32 6.49
C ASN A 195 -27.49 -2.69 5.52
N ALA A 196 -27.63 -1.36 5.55
CA ALA A 196 -28.43 -0.61 4.58
C ALA A 196 -27.52 -0.08 3.46
N ALA A 197 -28.04 -0.11 2.22
CA ALA A 197 -27.33 0.43 1.08
C ALA A 197 -27.21 1.97 1.19
N SER A 198 -25.99 2.48 1.14
CA SER A 198 -25.67 3.87 1.44
C SER A 198 -24.61 4.44 0.49
N VAL A 199 -24.55 5.77 0.43
CA VAL A 199 -23.60 6.51 -0.41
C VAL A 199 -22.19 6.43 0.18
N VAL A 200 -21.19 6.35 -0.68
CA VAL A 200 -19.78 6.33 -0.26
C VAL A 200 -19.20 7.73 -0.29
N LYS A 201 -18.34 8.06 0.69
CA LYS A 201 -17.68 9.37 0.75
C LYS A 201 -16.21 9.29 0.38
N TYR A 202 -15.73 10.39 -0.21
CA TYR A 202 -14.35 10.58 -0.62
C TYR A 202 -13.75 11.83 0.01
N ARG A 203 -12.42 11.77 0.17
CA ARG A 203 -11.57 12.91 0.46
C ARG A 203 -10.33 12.82 -0.43
N VAL A 204 -9.87 13.95 -0.93
CA VAL A 204 -8.71 14.00 -1.82
C VAL A 204 -7.73 15.06 -1.33
N LEU A 205 -6.44 14.74 -1.37
CA LEU A 205 -5.38 15.71 -1.16
C LEU A 205 -4.57 15.88 -2.45
N ALA A 206 -3.88 17.01 -2.54
CA ALA A 206 -2.90 17.30 -3.57
C ALA A 206 -1.48 17.11 -3.03
N GLY A 207 -0.57 16.58 -3.85
CA GLY A 207 0.82 16.37 -3.49
C GLY A 207 1.80 16.87 -4.55
N ASN A 208 3.01 17.18 -4.12
CA ASN A 208 4.15 17.48 -4.98
C ASN A 208 5.45 16.86 -4.40
N ASP A 209 6.61 17.22 -4.95
CA ASP A 209 7.91 16.71 -4.48
C ASP A 209 8.32 17.23 -3.10
N LYS A 210 7.63 18.24 -2.54
CA LYS A 210 7.92 18.85 -1.23
C LYS A 210 7.00 18.36 -0.13
N GLY A 211 5.75 18.06 -0.44
CA GLY A 211 4.78 17.67 0.58
C GLY A 211 3.37 17.46 0.04
N ARG A 212 2.46 17.26 0.99
CA ARG A 212 1.03 16.99 0.77
C ARG A 212 0.20 18.14 1.37
N SER A 213 -0.85 18.52 0.67
CA SER A 213 -1.85 19.47 1.15
C SER A 213 -2.66 18.87 2.31
N ILE A 214 -3.48 19.70 2.95
CA ILE A 214 -4.62 19.17 3.71
C ILE A 214 -5.60 18.47 2.74
N ALA A 215 -6.31 17.44 3.21
CA ALA A 215 -7.34 16.79 2.41
C ALA A 215 -8.59 17.67 2.32
N CYS A 216 -9.30 17.61 1.19
CA CYS A 216 -10.56 18.32 1.02
C CYS A 216 -11.62 17.84 2.03
N ALA A 217 -12.71 18.62 2.14
CA ALA A 217 -13.89 18.19 2.88
C ALA A 217 -14.44 16.87 2.32
N GLU A 218 -15.16 16.11 3.15
CA GLU A 218 -15.83 14.90 2.70
C GLU A 218 -16.90 15.22 1.65
N VAL A 219 -16.90 14.44 0.57
CA VAL A 219 -17.90 14.55 -0.49
C VAL A 219 -18.51 13.17 -0.73
N ALA A 220 -19.82 13.06 -0.54
CA ALA A 220 -20.57 11.84 -0.82
C ALA A 220 -20.84 11.68 -2.32
N SER A 221 -20.94 10.43 -2.78
CA SER A 221 -21.50 10.14 -4.09
C SER A 221 -22.95 10.62 -4.16
N ASN A 222 -23.38 11.04 -5.35
CA ASN A 222 -24.75 11.52 -5.58
C ASN A 222 -25.81 10.42 -5.44
N LEU A 223 -25.42 9.15 -5.63
CA LEU A 223 -26.28 7.97 -5.53
C LEU A 223 -25.51 6.81 -4.89
N VAL A 224 -26.23 5.74 -4.53
CA VAL A 224 -25.64 4.46 -4.19
C VAL A 224 -25.11 3.81 -5.46
N VAL A 225 -23.89 3.28 -5.43
CA VAL A 225 -23.27 2.63 -6.59
C VAL A 225 -23.94 1.27 -6.83
N PRO A 226 -24.44 0.99 -8.04
CA PRO A 226 -24.93 -0.35 -8.35
C PRO A 226 -23.76 -1.34 -8.50
N ALA A 227 -24.02 -2.62 -8.27
CA ALA A 227 -23.04 -3.67 -8.58
C ALA A 227 -22.65 -3.60 -10.07
N GLY A 228 -21.35 -3.71 -10.36
CA GLY A 228 -20.82 -3.52 -11.72
C GLY A 228 -20.84 -2.07 -12.24
N GLY A 229 -21.22 -1.08 -11.41
CA GLY A 229 -21.12 0.35 -11.69
C GLY A 229 -19.72 0.92 -11.39
N ALA A 230 -19.57 2.23 -11.41
CA ALA A 230 -18.33 2.89 -10.98
C ALA A 230 -18.61 4.26 -10.37
N ILE A 231 -17.57 4.93 -9.87
CA ILE A 231 -17.64 6.32 -9.43
C ILE A 231 -16.59 7.13 -10.16
N ASP A 232 -17.00 8.21 -10.80
CA ASP A 232 -16.08 9.22 -11.31
C ASP A 232 -15.82 10.27 -10.23
N VAL A 233 -14.56 10.40 -9.83
CA VAL A 233 -14.05 11.44 -8.96
C VAL A 233 -13.34 12.47 -9.84
N SER A 234 -14.00 13.59 -10.09
CA SER A 234 -13.43 14.71 -10.82
C SER A 234 -12.77 15.68 -9.84
N ILE A 235 -11.47 15.89 -10.01
CA ILE A 235 -10.60 16.63 -9.10
C ILE A 235 -10.15 17.92 -9.78
N THR A 236 -10.42 19.05 -9.14
CA THR A 236 -9.99 20.37 -9.57
C THR A 236 -8.86 20.84 -8.64
N PRO A 237 -7.64 21.09 -9.16
CA PRO A 237 -6.59 21.71 -8.37
C PRO A 237 -7.06 23.08 -7.85
N ALA A 238 -6.54 23.54 -6.70
CA ALA A 238 -6.94 24.80 -6.08
C ALA A 238 -6.78 26.05 -6.98
N GLY A 239 -5.92 25.98 -8.00
CA GLY A 239 -5.60 27.10 -8.89
C GLY A 239 -4.67 28.16 -8.27
N THR A 240 -4.49 28.15 -6.95
CA THR A 240 -3.56 29.00 -6.19
C THR A 240 -2.43 28.19 -5.56
N GLY A 241 -1.35 28.88 -5.18
CA GLY A 241 -0.24 28.27 -4.45
C GLY A 241 0.70 27.43 -5.31
N GLN A 242 1.27 26.39 -4.71
CA GLN A 242 2.22 25.50 -5.38
C GLN A 242 1.49 24.49 -6.27
N ALA A 243 2.06 24.18 -7.44
CA ALA A 243 1.47 23.23 -8.37
C ALA A 243 1.42 21.81 -7.78
N ALA A 244 0.28 21.15 -7.95
CA ALA A 244 0.11 19.74 -7.64
C ALA A 244 0.67 18.87 -8.78
N THR A 245 1.45 17.85 -8.45
CA THR A 245 1.91 16.85 -9.43
C THR A 245 1.06 15.58 -9.38
N TYR A 246 0.41 15.31 -8.25
CA TYR A 246 -0.46 14.15 -8.08
C TYR A 246 -1.56 14.42 -7.05
N PHE A 247 -2.57 13.56 -7.05
CA PHE A 247 -3.64 13.53 -6.05
C PHE A 247 -3.67 12.18 -5.35
N ALA A 248 -3.89 12.17 -4.03
CA ALA A 248 -4.13 10.94 -3.29
C ALA A 248 -5.60 10.88 -2.86
N ILE A 249 -6.25 9.78 -3.21
CA ILE A 249 -7.69 9.59 -3.10
C ILE A 249 -7.97 8.67 -1.93
N TYR A 250 -8.80 9.15 -1.02
CA TYR A 250 -9.24 8.43 0.17
C TYR A 250 -10.73 8.16 0.08
N ARG A 251 -11.13 6.97 0.48
CA ARG A 251 -12.53 6.54 0.54
C ARG A 251 -12.83 6.01 1.94
N GLU A 252 -14.07 6.16 2.39
CA GLU A 252 -14.52 5.49 3.61
C GLU A 252 -14.40 3.98 3.47
N THR A 253 -13.93 3.33 4.54
CA THR A 253 -13.82 1.85 4.61
C THR A 253 -15.18 1.18 4.57
N LYS A 254 -16.19 1.83 5.15
CA LYS A 254 -17.58 1.43 5.10
C LYS A 254 -18.44 2.69 5.07
N PRO A 255 -19.50 2.77 4.26
CA PRO A 255 -20.39 3.93 4.22
C PRO A 255 -20.81 4.40 5.62
N GLY A 256 -20.58 5.68 5.91
CA GLY A 256 -21.06 6.32 7.14
C GLY A 256 -20.17 6.15 8.38
N ASN A 257 -19.04 5.43 8.29
CA ASN A 257 -18.18 5.20 9.44
C ASN A 257 -17.12 6.30 9.68
N GLY A 258 -16.96 7.25 8.76
CA GLY A 258 -16.01 8.36 8.86
C GLY A 258 -14.52 7.96 8.82
N LYS A 259 -14.20 6.69 8.55
CA LYS A 259 -12.82 6.19 8.49
C LYS A 259 -12.32 6.16 7.06
N PHE A 260 -11.55 7.19 6.69
CA PHE A 260 -10.98 7.35 5.35
C PHE A 260 -9.61 6.67 5.21
N ARG A 261 -9.47 5.80 4.21
CA ARG A 261 -8.20 5.10 3.89
C ARG A 261 -7.79 5.37 2.46
N LEU A 262 -6.48 5.39 2.22
CA LEU A 262 -5.91 5.60 0.89
C LEU A 262 -6.35 4.47 -0.07
N VAL A 263 -7.05 4.84 -1.14
CA VAL A 263 -7.39 3.93 -2.24
C VAL A 263 -6.29 3.94 -3.28
N THR A 264 -5.96 5.11 -3.83
CA THR A 264 -4.95 5.24 -4.88
C THR A 264 -4.33 6.63 -4.93
N GLU A 265 -3.20 6.75 -5.62
CA GLU A 265 -2.60 8.02 -6.04
C GLU A 265 -2.74 8.12 -7.57
N VAL A 266 -3.08 9.31 -8.09
CA VAL A 266 -3.22 9.58 -9.53
C VAL A 266 -2.39 10.78 -9.94
N VAL A 267 -1.82 10.74 -11.14
CA VAL A 267 -1.07 11.88 -11.71
C VAL A 267 -2.03 13.02 -12.01
N ASN A 268 -1.61 14.27 -11.75
CA ASN A 268 -2.37 15.43 -12.18
C ASN A 268 -2.34 15.53 -13.71
N SER A 269 -3.49 15.33 -14.35
CA SER A 269 -3.65 15.39 -15.81
C SER A 269 -4.20 16.73 -16.31
N GLY A 270 -4.35 17.72 -15.44
CA GLY A 270 -4.97 19.01 -15.74
C GLY A 270 -6.24 19.26 -14.92
N SER A 271 -7.08 20.18 -15.39
CA SER A 271 -8.30 20.59 -14.70
C SER A 271 -9.54 20.32 -15.57
N PRO A 272 -10.44 19.39 -15.19
CA PRO A 272 -10.32 18.47 -14.06
C PRO A 272 -9.41 17.26 -14.38
N THR A 273 -8.79 16.70 -13.35
CA THR A 273 -8.24 15.33 -13.38
C THR A 273 -9.35 14.38 -12.98
N VAL A 274 -9.69 13.40 -13.83
CA VAL A 274 -10.77 12.44 -13.57
C VAL A 274 -10.20 11.08 -13.20
N TYR A 275 -10.60 10.56 -12.05
CA TYR A 275 -10.33 9.19 -11.62
C TYR A 275 -11.63 8.39 -11.61
N GLN A 276 -11.66 7.27 -12.33
CA GLN A 276 -12.78 6.33 -12.28
C GLN A 276 -12.48 5.22 -11.26
N ASP A 277 -13.22 5.22 -10.17
CA ASP A 277 -13.18 4.18 -9.15
C ASP A 277 -14.02 2.98 -9.57
N VAL A 278 -13.34 1.97 -10.09
CA VAL A 278 -13.90 0.64 -10.40
C VAL A 278 -13.77 -0.34 -9.24
N ASN A 279 -13.42 0.13 -8.04
CA ASN A 279 -13.16 -0.68 -6.85
C ASN A 279 -11.96 -1.64 -6.97
N GLU A 280 -10.93 -1.21 -7.70
CA GLU A 280 -9.72 -2.01 -7.96
C GLU A 280 -8.89 -2.23 -6.68
N TRP A 281 -8.82 -1.20 -5.83
CA TRP A 281 -8.25 -1.24 -4.48
C TRP A 281 -9.33 -0.87 -3.48
N ARG A 282 -9.58 -1.74 -2.49
CA ARG A 282 -10.60 -1.54 -1.46
C ARG A 282 -10.01 -0.77 -0.26
N PRO A 283 -10.68 0.25 0.28
CA PRO A 283 -10.21 0.97 1.45
C PRO A 283 -10.17 0.05 2.67
N GLY A 284 -9.16 0.19 3.52
CA GLY A 284 -9.02 -0.67 4.71
C GLY A 284 -8.63 -2.11 4.38
N THR A 285 -8.03 -2.32 3.22
CA THR A 285 -7.40 -3.57 2.84
C THR A 285 -5.92 -3.35 2.53
N ASP A 286 -5.14 -4.42 2.52
CA ASP A 286 -3.74 -4.38 2.11
C ASP A 286 -3.39 -5.58 1.22
N CYS A 287 -2.10 -5.80 0.96
CA CYS A 287 -1.61 -6.84 0.08
C CYS A 287 -0.57 -7.77 0.71
N ILE A 288 -0.40 -8.95 0.13
CA ILE A 288 0.72 -9.87 0.37
C ILE A 288 1.56 -9.92 -0.91
N VAL A 289 2.88 -9.86 -0.79
CA VAL A 289 3.81 -10.03 -1.91
C VAL A 289 4.53 -11.36 -1.76
N ILE A 290 4.33 -12.27 -2.71
CA ILE A 290 4.92 -13.60 -2.74
C ILE A 290 5.96 -13.65 -3.85
N GLY A 291 7.11 -14.24 -3.59
CA GLY A 291 8.08 -14.43 -4.66
C GLY A 291 9.29 -15.25 -4.26
N GLN A 292 10.27 -15.23 -5.15
CA GLN A 292 11.63 -15.69 -4.86
C GLN A 292 12.47 -14.47 -4.46
N PHE A 293 12.77 -14.28 -3.20
CA PHE A 293 13.58 -13.17 -2.68
C PHE A 293 15.07 -13.53 -2.64
N ASP A 294 15.68 -13.64 -3.82
CA ASP A 294 17.12 -13.83 -3.96
C ASP A 294 17.82 -12.56 -4.49
N SER A 295 18.61 -11.93 -3.63
CA SER A 295 19.41 -10.74 -3.94
C SER A 295 20.90 -11.03 -4.14
N GLN A 296 21.33 -12.29 -4.09
CA GLN A 296 22.75 -12.63 -4.12
C GLN A 296 23.42 -12.16 -5.43
N PRO A 297 24.57 -11.47 -5.34
CA PRO A 297 25.29 -11.02 -6.52
C PRO A 297 25.90 -12.22 -7.27
N ASN A 298 25.97 -12.13 -8.60
CA ASN A 298 26.63 -13.09 -9.51
C ASN A 298 26.02 -14.49 -9.61
N THR A 299 24.79 -14.71 -9.12
CA THR A 299 24.02 -15.91 -9.46
C THR A 299 23.10 -15.61 -10.65
N LEU A 300 22.89 -16.58 -11.53
CA LEU A 300 21.84 -16.53 -12.56
C LEU A 300 20.42 -16.52 -11.93
N GLN A 301 20.34 -16.66 -10.61
CA GLN A 301 19.10 -16.76 -9.84
C GLN A 301 18.68 -15.42 -9.22
N ARG A 302 19.50 -14.36 -9.32
CA ARG A 302 19.19 -13.03 -8.78
C ARG A 302 17.86 -12.49 -9.32
N THR A 303 16.87 -12.36 -8.45
CA THR A 303 15.52 -11.93 -8.82
C THR A 303 15.29 -10.44 -8.60
N TYR A 304 15.95 -9.85 -7.61
CA TYR A 304 15.89 -8.41 -7.33
C TYR A 304 17.22 -7.85 -6.79
N ALA A 305 17.33 -6.53 -6.81
CA ALA A 305 18.54 -5.80 -6.48
C ALA A 305 18.22 -4.37 -6.04
N LEU A 306 18.76 -3.93 -4.91
CA LEU A 306 18.86 -2.50 -4.64
C LEU A 306 20.19 -2.01 -5.23
N TYR A 307 20.12 -1.20 -6.28
CA TYR A 307 21.29 -0.56 -6.86
C TYR A 307 21.51 0.78 -6.20
N GLU A 308 22.71 1.00 -5.68
CA GLU A 308 23.08 2.25 -5.00
C GLU A 308 24.19 2.92 -5.79
N LEU A 309 23.95 4.15 -6.25
CA LEU A 309 24.97 5.00 -6.86
C LEU A 309 25.71 5.78 -5.78
N LEU A 310 24.96 6.28 -4.79
CA LEU A 310 25.48 7.01 -3.64
C LEU A 310 24.93 6.35 -2.37
N PRO A 311 25.78 5.73 -1.53
CA PRO A 311 25.33 5.18 -0.26
C PRO A 311 24.82 6.31 0.65
N MET A 312 24.12 5.96 1.73
CA MET A 312 23.64 6.97 2.66
C MET A 312 24.80 7.75 3.29
N VAL A 313 24.98 8.99 2.85
CA VAL A 313 26.01 9.90 3.37
C VAL A 313 25.36 11.04 4.15
N ASN A 314 26.01 11.43 5.24
CA ASN A 314 25.59 12.57 6.05
C ASN A 314 26.57 13.72 5.87
N THR A 315 26.13 14.76 5.17
CA THR A 315 26.91 15.96 4.91
C THR A 315 26.62 16.98 6.01
N LYS A 316 27.62 17.23 6.88
CA LYS A 316 27.57 18.27 7.90
C LYS A 316 28.20 19.55 7.35
N PHE A 317 27.44 20.64 7.32
CA PHE A 317 27.98 21.93 6.89
C PHE A 317 28.85 22.55 8.00
N PRO A 318 30.02 23.13 7.65
CA PRO A 318 30.87 23.79 8.63
C PRO A 318 30.20 25.06 9.19
N LEU A 319 30.50 25.34 10.47
CA LEU A 319 29.90 26.44 11.25
C LEU A 319 30.09 27.83 10.63
N SER A 320 31.11 28.00 9.79
CA SER A 320 31.47 29.29 9.16
C SER A 320 30.55 29.72 8.01
N VAL A 321 29.67 28.84 7.50
CA VAL A 321 28.68 29.19 6.44
C VAL A 321 27.38 29.71 7.08
N ALA A 322 27.54 30.64 8.03
CA ALA A 322 26.48 31.14 8.89
C ALA A 322 25.26 31.69 8.11
N ASN A 323 24.08 31.51 8.72
CA ASN A 323 22.77 32.15 8.44
C ASN A 323 21.77 31.49 7.48
N MET A 324 21.98 30.27 6.96
CA MET A 324 20.96 29.61 6.12
C MET A 324 20.23 28.38 6.70
N ARG A 325 20.61 27.87 7.89
CA ARG A 325 19.92 26.82 8.69
C ARG A 325 20.92 26.30 9.73
N GLY A 326 21.04 26.96 10.87
CA GLY A 326 21.90 26.47 11.95
C GLY A 326 21.55 25.01 12.27
N LEU A 327 22.54 24.11 12.18
CA LEU A 327 22.51 22.67 12.53
C LEU A 327 21.93 21.67 11.49
N ALA A 328 21.51 22.09 10.29
CA ALA A 328 20.93 21.15 9.31
C ALA A 328 22.01 20.37 8.54
N GLY A 329 22.50 19.25 9.10
CA GLY A 329 23.14 18.23 8.27
C GLY A 329 22.15 17.67 7.24
N MET A 330 22.62 17.33 6.06
CA MET A 330 21.80 16.68 5.02
C MET A 330 22.14 15.19 4.95
N VAL A 331 21.12 14.35 4.78
CA VAL A 331 21.33 12.94 4.45
C VAL A 331 20.98 12.75 2.98
N GLU A 332 21.96 12.29 2.22
CA GLU A 332 21.85 12.06 0.78
C GLU A 332 21.88 10.56 0.52
N TYR A 333 21.05 10.11 -0.41
CA TYR A 333 20.99 8.73 -0.86
C TYR A 333 20.55 8.74 -2.32
N TYR A 334 21.24 7.95 -3.15
CA TYR A 334 20.81 7.71 -4.51
C TYR A 334 20.87 6.22 -4.81
N GLY A 335 19.69 5.63 -4.96
CA GLY A 335 19.55 4.24 -5.32
C GLY A 335 18.16 3.94 -5.84
N ALA A 336 18.01 2.79 -6.47
CA ALA A 336 16.75 2.30 -6.99
C ALA A 336 16.64 0.78 -6.84
N LEU A 337 15.45 0.31 -6.50
CA LEU A 337 15.12 -1.10 -6.57
C LEU A 337 14.94 -1.50 -8.04
N ILE A 338 15.62 -2.55 -8.46
CA ILE A 338 15.44 -3.18 -9.77
C ILE A 338 15.03 -4.63 -9.56
N ILE A 339 13.90 -4.99 -10.17
CA ILE A 339 13.37 -6.35 -10.18
C ILE A 339 13.76 -6.98 -11.53
N ASN A 340 14.77 -7.86 -11.50
CA ASN A 340 15.34 -8.48 -12.69
C ASN A 340 14.42 -9.57 -13.26
N ALA A 341 13.68 -10.27 -12.39
CA ALA A 341 12.78 -11.36 -12.75
C ALA A 341 11.36 -11.11 -12.25
N PRO A 342 10.61 -10.14 -12.82
CA PRO A 342 9.31 -9.74 -12.30
C PRO A 342 8.25 -10.85 -12.39
N MET A 343 8.42 -11.83 -13.28
CA MET A 343 7.55 -13.01 -13.37
C MET A 343 7.62 -13.94 -12.15
N LYS A 344 8.63 -13.78 -11.29
CA LYS A 344 8.81 -14.57 -10.07
C LYS A 344 8.21 -13.90 -8.82
N PHE A 345 7.46 -12.81 -9.02
CA PHE A 345 6.80 -12.08 -7.95
C PHE A 345 5.32 -11.91 -8.29
N TYR A 346 4.50 -12.07 -7.27
CA TYR A 346 3.05 -11.96 -7.31
C TYR A 346 2.57 -11.11 -6.15
N THR A 347 1.48 -10.39 -6.37
CA THR A 347 0.82 -9.61 -5.33
C THR A 347 -0.62 -10.09 -5.19
N ILE A 348 -0.99 -10.52 -3.98
CA ILE A 348 -2.39 -10.72 -3.61
C ILE A 348 -2.85 -9.42 -2.97
N LYS A 349 -3.83 -8.74 -3.56
CA LYS A 349 -4.37 -7.47 -3.05
C LYS A 349 -5.75 -7.66 -2.42
N ASN A 350 -6.22 -6.60 -1.77
CA ASN A 350 -7.54 -6.51 -1.15
C ASN A 350 -7.77 -7.53 -0.03
N ILE A 351 -6.76 -7.74 0.82
CA ILE A 351 -6.86 -8.60 2.00
C ILE A 351 -7.31 -7.74 3.19
N PRO A 352 -8.34 -8.15 3.92
CA PRO A 352 -8.90 -7.34 5.00
C PRO A 352 -7.92 -7.23 6.18
N VAL A 353 -7.85 -6.04 6.76
CA VAL A 353 -7.03 -5.75 7.95
C VAL A 353 -7.84 -5.23 9.13
N GLU A 354 -9.06 -4.76 8.89
CA GLU A 354 -9.99 -4.24 9.90
C GLU A 354 -11.05 -5.27 10.27
#